data_AF-A0A4Q2ZXR4-F1
#
_entry.id   AF-A0A4Q2ZXR4-F1
#
_cell.length_a   1.000
_cell.length_b   1.000
_cell.length_c   1.000
_cell.angle_alpha   90.00
_cell.angle_beta   90.00
_cell.angle_gamma   90.00
#
_symmetry.space_group_name_H-M   'P 1'
#
loop_
_entity.id
_entity.type
_entity.pdbx_description
1 polymer ?
#
loop_
_entity_poly.entity_id
_entity_poly.type
_entity_poly.pdbx_seq_one_letter_code
_entity_poly.pdbx_strand_id
1 'polypeptide(L)'
;MANTSRFPGGFNNDNTSRIITNEVLNRTYAASVAINAREANTLVNVGQLTGALSLTIGTGSTSSAPYIGDVVRFLFSADGTGRVVTFSTGFQSAGNLTVAANKYGSASFMFNGATWVETGRTVTV
;
A
#
# COMPACT_ATOMS: atom_id res chain seq x y z
N MET A 1 8.28 15.65 -29.46
CA MET A 1 7.59 15.35 -28.17
C MET A 1 6.16 14.99 -28.51
N ALA A 2 5.60 13.92 -27.94
CA ALA A 2 4.21 13.55 -28.21
C ALA A 2 3.27 14.65 -27.69
N ASN A 3 2.43 15.21 -28.57
CA ASN A 3 1.45 16.26 -28.25
C ASN A 3 0.04 15.70 -28.06
N THR A 4 -0.13 14.37 -28.14
CA THR A 4 -1.39 13.65 -27.97
C THR A 4 -1.21 12.58 -26.89
N SER A 5 -2.27 12.35 -26.10
CA SER A 5 -2.31 11.27 -25.11
C SER A 5 -2.42 9.91 -25.82
N ARG A 6 -1.64 8.92 -25.37
CA ARG A 6 -1.71 7.52 -25.80
C ARG A 6 -2.93 6.81 -25.22
N PHE A 7 -3.51 7.35 -24.15
CA PHE A 7 -4.73 6.88 -23.52
C PHE A 7 -5.92 7.75 -23.95
N PRO A 8 -7.15 7.21 -23.95
CA PRO A 8 -8.34 7.94 -24.39
C PRO A 8 -8.49 9.31 -23.73
N GLY A 9 -8.78 10.33 -24.54
CA GLY A 9 -9.03 11.71 -24.12
C GLY A 9 -8.01 12.73 -24.69
N GLY A 10 -8.46 13.98 -24.84
CA GLY A 10 -7.86 14.99 -25.72
C GLY A 10 -6.48 15.54 -25.32
N PHE A 11 -6.12 16.67 -25.95
CA PHE A 11 -4.89 17.43 -25.65
C PHE A 11 -4.80 17.78 -24.15
N ASN A 12 -3.61 17.69 -23.56
CA ASN A 12 -3.30 17.90 -22.12
C ASN A 12 -3.76 16.82 -21.14
N ASN A 13 -4.17 15.65 -21.62
CA ASN A 13 -4.42 14.50 -20.75
C ASN A 13 -3.13 13.82 -20.28
N ASP A 14 -3.21 13.15 -19.13
CA ASP A 14 -2.09 12.40 -18.54
C ASP A 14 -1.67 11.24 -19.46
N ASN A 15 -0.51 11.40 -20.09
CA ASN A 15 0.08 10.38 -20.98
C ASN A 15 0.92 9.33 -20.23
N THR A 16 0.92 9.36 -18.89
CA THR A 16 1.69 8.44 -18.04
C THR A 16 0.84 7.35 -17.41
N SER A 17 -0.47 7.30 -17.70
CA SER A 17 -1.48 6.41 -17.08
C SER A 17 -1.60 6.51 -15.56
N ARG A 18 -0.91 7.46 -14.92
CA ARG A 18 -0.78 7.57 -13.48
C ARG A 18 -2.13 7.77 -12.80
N ILE A 19 -3.01 8.60 -13.38
CA ILE A 19 -4.35 8.85 -12.83
C ILE A 19 -5.25 7.60 -12.89
N ILE A 20 -5.01 6.70 -13.85
CA ILE A 20 -5.85 5.51 -14.10
C ILE A 20 -5.32 4.29 -13.35
N THR A 21 -4.02 4.25 -13.04
CA THR A 21 -3.33 3.03 -12.55
C THR A 21 -2.78 3.15 -11.14
N ASN A 22 -2.75 4.36 -10.57
CA ASN A 22 -2.20 4.60 -9.25
C ASN A 22 -3.27 5.13 -8.29
N GLU A 23 -3.31 4.56 -7.10
CA GLU A 23 -4.18 4.95 -6.00
C GLU A 23 -3.34 5.38 -4.79
N VAL A 24 -3.82 6.40 -4.06
CA VAL A 24 -3.27 6.76 -2.75
C VAL A 24 -4.36 6.67 -1.70
N LEU A 25 -4.16 5.79 -0.72
CA LEU A 25 -5.04 5.59 0.43
C LEU A 25 -4.42 6.21 1.67
N ASN A 26 -4.90 7.39 2.07
CA ASN A 26 -4.54 8.00 3.35
C ASN A 26 -5.43 7.43 4.46
N ARG A 27 -4.81 6.77 5.44
CA ARG A 27 -5.51 6.16 6.58
C ARG A 27 -5.13 6.85 7.86
N THR A 28 -6.10 7.35 8.61
CA THR A 28 -5.86 7.77 10.00
C THR A 28 -5.40 6.57 10.81
N TYR A 29 -4.48 6.79 11.76
CA TYR A 29 -4.05 5.71 12.65
C TYR A 29 -5.24 5.15 13.43
N ALA A 30 -5.32 3.82 13.46
CA ALA A 30 -6.14 3.03 14.34
C ALA A 30 -5.38 1.74 14.66
N ALA A 31 -5.67 1.09 15.80
CA ALA A 31 -5.01 -0.16 16.16
C ALA A 31 -5.26 -1.29 15.13
N SER A 32 -6.34 -1.19 14.36
CA SER A 32 -6.67 -2.08 13.24
C SER A 32 -7.10 -1.26 12.03
N VAL A 33 -6.46 -1.48 10.88
CA VAL A 33 -6.80 -0.80 9.63
C VAL A 33 -7.01 -1.84 8.52
N ALA A 34 -8.18 -1.81 7.89
CA ALA A 34 -8.52 -2.63 6.74
C ALA A 34 -8.25 -1.88 5.43
N ILE A 35 -7.54 -2.54 4.52
CA ILE A 35 -7.12 -2.01 3.22
C ILE A 35 -7.90 -2.72 2.10
N ASN A 36 -8.33 -1.94 1.11
CA ASN A 36 -8.89 -2.46 -0.13
C ASN A 36 -8.15 -1.74 -1.26
N ALA A 37 -7.16 -2.40 -1.85
CA ALA A 37 -6.45 -1.88 -3.04
C ALA A 37 -7.33 -2.11 -4.27
N ARG A 38 -7.54 -1.07 -5.08
CA ARG A 38 -8.41 -1.12 -6.25
C ARG A 38 -7.69 -0.95 -7.57
N GLU A 39 -6.50 -0.36 -7.53
CA GLU A 39 -5.69 -0.04 -8.70
C GLU A 39 -4.40 -0.85 -8.72
N ALA A 40 -3.78 -0.94 -9.90
CA ALA A 40 -2.56 -1.73 -10.12
C ALA A 40 -1.39 -1.30 -9.21
N ASN A 41 -1.33 -0.03 -8.83
CA ASN A 41 -0.35 0.50 -7.88
C ASN A 41 -1.03 1.29 -6.77
N THR A 42 -1.15 0.70 -5.58
CA THR A 42 -1.71 1.39 -4.42
C THR A 42 -0.61 1.79 -3.43
N LEU A 43 -0.56 3.07 -3.08
CA LEU A 43 0.19 3.56 -1.92
C LEU A 43 -0.75 3.71 -0.74
N VAL A 44 -0.46 3.03 0.36
CA VAL A 44 -1.15 3.21 1.64
C VAL A 44 -0.26 4.03 2.56
N ASN A 45 -0.70 5.24 2.87
CA ASN A 45 -0.06 6.11 3.84
C ASN A 45 -0.86 6.07 5.14
N VAL A 46 -0.28 5.51 6.20
CA VAL A 46 -0.91 5.48 7.52
C VAL A 46 -0.39 6.67 8.33
N GLY A 47 -1.31 7.41 8.95
CA GLY A 47 -0.97 8.47 9.90
C GLY A 47 -0.04 7.97 11.00
N GLN A 48 0.64 8.90 11.67
CA GLN A 48 1.65 8.57 12.69
C GLN A 48 1.14 7.50 13.66
N LEU A 49 1.91 6.43 13.78
CA LEU A 49 1.63 5.32 14.66
C LEU A 49 1.83 5.77 16.11
N THR A 50 0.75 5.81 16.88
CA THR A 50 0.78 6.09 18.33
C THR A 50 0.67 4.82 19.18
N GLY A 51 0.66 3.65 18.53
CA GLY A 51 0.56 2.34 19.14
C GLY A 51 0.86 1.22 18.14
N ALA A 52 0.67 -0.02 18.57
CA ALA A 52 0.78 -1.17 17.68
C ALA A 52 -0.35 -1.15 16.65
N LEU A 53 -0.02 -1.52 15.41
CA LEU A 53 -0.93 -1.54 14.27
C LEU A 53 -1.12 -2.97 13.77
N SER A 54 -2.36 -3.37 13.55
CA SER A 54 -2.72 -4.57 12.78
C SER A 54 -3.31 -4.17 11.44
N LEU A 55 -2.77 -4.74 10.36
CA LEU A 55 -3.24 -4.51 9.00
C LEU A 55 -3.92 -5.75 8.44
N THR A 56 -5.08 -5.54 7.83
CA THR A 56 -5.72 -6.54 6.96
C THR A 56 -5.89 -5.95 5.57
N ILE A 57 -5.86 -6.81 4.56
CA ILE A 57 -6.10 -6.40 3.18
C ILE A 57 -7.09 -7.33 2.51
N GLY A 58 -8.02 -6.75 1.77
CA GLY A 58 -8.94 -7.49 0.92
C GLY A 58 -8.18 -8.17 -0.22
N THR A 59 -8.52 -9.43 -0.48
CA THR A 59 -8.15 -10.16 -1.70
C THR A 59 -9.26 -10.06 -2.76
N GLY A 60 -10.17 -9.09 -2.58
CA GLY A 60 -11.27 -8.74 -3.46
C GLY A 60 -12.48 -9.69 -3.44
N SER A 61 -13.53 -9.28 -4.15
CA SER A 61 -14.66 -10.11 -4.59
C SER A 61 -14.61 -10.25 -6.11
N THR A 62 -15.41 -11.11 -6.73
CA THR A 62 -15.39 -11.34 -8.20
C THR A 62 -15.58 -10.08 -9.05
N SER A 63 -16.21 -9.02 -8.51
CA SER A 63 -16.43 -7.74 -9.20
C SER A 63 -15.36 -6.68 -8.94
N SER A 64 -14.42 -6.92 -8.03
CA SER A 64 -13.41 -5.96 -7.59
C SER A 64 -12.16 -6.68 -7.09
N ALA A 65 -11.77 -7.74 -7.79
CA ALA A 65 -10.63 -8.56 -7.46
C ALA A 65 -9.33 -7.84 -7.87
N PRO A 66 -8.28 -7.85 -7.02
CA PRO A 66 -6.95 -7.50 -7.47
C PRO A 66 -6.49 -8.52 -8.53
N TYR A 67 -5.68 -8.05 -9.47
CA TYR A 67 -5.07 -8.86 -10.50
C TYR A 67 -3.67 -9.32 -10.09
N ILE A 68 -3.25 -10.48 -10.61
CA ILE A 68 -1.89 -11.00 -10.39
C ILE A 68 -0.89 -9.93 -10.84
N GLY A 69 0.04 -9.56 -9.96
CA GLY A 69 1.05 -8.54 -10.23
C GLY A 69 0.69 -7.15 -9.71
N ASP A 70 -0.53 -6.91 -9.24
CA ASP A 70 -0.88 -5.66 -8.56
C ASP A 70 0.02 -5.45 -7.34
N VAL A 71 0.42 -4.21 -7.10
CA VAL A 71 1.39 -3.85 -6.06
C VAL A 71 0.75 -2.91 -5.06
N VAL A 72 0.87 -3.24 -3.77
CA VAL A 72 0.58 -2.32 -2.68
C VAL A 72 1.87 -1.97 -1.93
N ARG A 73 2.07 -0.69 -1.67
CA ARG A 73 3.20 -0.15 -0.92
C ARG A 73 2.68 0.57 0.30
N PHE A 74 3.33 0.36 1.44
CA PHE A 74 2.98 1.00 2.69
C PHE A 74 4.05 2.01 3.10
N LEU A 75 3.60 3.13 3.64
CA LEU A 75 4.42 4.10 4.34
C LEU A 75 3.89 4.29 5.76
N PHE A 76 4.81 4.18 6.72
CA PHE A 76 4.55 4.31 8.14
C PHE A 76 5.49 5.35 8.75
N SER A 77 5.03 6.04 9.79
CA SER A 77 5.88 6.83 10.69
C SER A 77 5.53 6.48 12.13
N ALA A 78 6.53 6.36 13.00
CA ALA A 78 6.32 6.13 14.42
C ALA A 78 6.46 7.44 15.21
N ASP A 79 5.74 7.52 16.32
CA ASP A 79 5.93 8.58 17.32
C ASP A 79 7.22 8.37 18.13
N GLY A 80 7.31 8.95 19.34
CA GLY A 80 8.48 8.84 20.21
C GLY A 80 8.82 7.43 20.70
N THR A 81 8.05 6.40 20.34
CA THR A 81 8.29 5.00 20.72
C THR A 81 8.35 4.11 19.48
N GLY A 82 9.11 3.00 19.54
CA GLY A 82 9.10 2.00 18.49
C GLY A 82 7.70 1.36 18.35
N ARG A 83 7.18 1.29 17.11
CA ARG A 83 5.83 0.77 16.84
C ARG A 83 5.88 -0.48 15.98
N VAL A 84 5.13 -1.50 16.39
CA VAL A 84 5.04 -2.77 15.68
C VAL A 84 3.84 -2.74 14.75
N VAL A 85 4.08 -3.02 13.48
CA VAL A 85 3.06 -3.26 12.45
C VAL A 85 2.98 -4.77 12.20
N THR A 86 1.79 -5.32 12.37
CA THR A 86 1.47 -6.73 12.14
C THR A 86 0.67 -6.85 10.85
N PHE A 87 1.16 -7.61 9.88
CA PHE A 87 0.43 -7.93 8.65
C PHE A 87 -0.38 -9.21 8.88
N SER A 88 -1.71 -9.07 8.94
CA SER A 88 -2.65 -10.13 9.30
C SER A 88 -3.38 -10.65 8.05
N THR A 89 -4.70 -10.85 8.10
CA THR A 89 -5.52 -11.40 7.03
C THR A 89 -5.25 -10.77 5.66
N GLY A 90 -5.11 -11.64 4.64
CA GLY A 90 -4.88 -11.27 3.24
C GLY A 90 -3.41 -11.13 2.87
N PHE A 91 -2.52 -11.02 3.86
CA PHE A 91 -1.07 -10.96 3.63
C PHE A 91 -0.40 -12.32 3.81
N GLN A 92 0.63 -12.56 3.02
CA GLN A 92 1.65 -13.56 3.26
C GLN A 92 2.96 -12.82 3.52
N SER A 93 3.21 -12.52 4.80
CA SER A 93 4.35 -11.71 5.25
C SER A 93 5.47 -12.55 5.85
N ALA A 94 6.70 -12.04 5.80
CA ALA A 94 7.86 -12.60 6.52
C ALA A 94 7.83 -12.33 8.05
N GLY A 95 6.79 -11.66 8.56
CA GLY A 95 6.59 -11.37 9.98
C GLY A 95 6.34 -9.88 10.25
N ASN A 96 6.37 -9.47 11.51
CA ASN A 96 6.07 -8.09 11.92
C ASN A 96 7.15 -7.11 11.46
N LEU A 97 6.76 -5.86 11.22
CA LEU A 97 7.66 -4.74 10.95
C LEU A 97 7.70 -3.82 12.17
N THR A 98 8.86 -3.64 12.78
CA THR A 98 9.05 -2.66 13.86
C THR A 98 9.60 -1.37 13.29
N VAL A 99 8.82 -0.30 13.33
CA VAL A 99 9.23 1.06 12.95
C VAL A 99 9.90 1.71 14.16
N ALA A 100 11.15 2.16 14.02
CA ALA A 100 11.89 2.80 15.10
C ALA A 100 11.27 4.15 15.50
N ALA A 101 11.45 4.54 16.76
CA ALA A 101 10.93 5.79 17.30
C ALA A 101 11.35 7.01 16.46
N ASN A 102 10.40 7.86 16.10
CA ASN A 102 10.58 9.06 15.27
C ASN A 102 11.13 8.77 13.86
N LYS A 103 11.00 7.53 13.37
CA LYS A 103 11.47 7.10 12.05
C LYS A 103 10.32 6.64 11.18
N TYR A 104 10.66 6.36 9.92
CA TYR A 104 9.77 5.83 8.92
C TYR A 104 10.04 4.35 8.66
N GLY A 105 8.99 3.63 8.31
CA GLY A 105 9.05 2.26 7.81
C GLY A 105 8.25 2.12 6.53
N SER A 106 8.64 1.17 5.69
CA SER A 106 7.88 0.80 4.49
C SER A 106 7.89 -0.71 4.28
N ALA A 107 6.85 -1.18 3.60
CA ALA A 107 6.74 -2.55 3.14
C ALA A 107 6.03 -2.58 1.78
N SER A 108 6.38 -3.53 0.93
CA SER A 108 5.75 -3.74 -0.37
C SER A 108 5.26 -5.17 -0.51
N PHE A 109 4.09 -5.32 -1.13
CA PHE A 109 3.47 -6.60 -1.40
C PHE A 109 2.96 -6.64 -2.83
N MET A 110 2.95 -7.84 -3.41
CA MET A 110 2.44 -8.12 -4.75
C MET A 110 1.36 -9.21 -4.67
N PHE A 111 0.23 -9.00 -5.33
CA PHE A 111 -0.83 -10.00 -5.37
C PHE A 111 -0.42 -11.18 -6.26
N ASN A 112 -0.52 -12.41 -5.75
CA ASN A 112 -0.15 -13.62 -6.48
C ASN A 112 -1.36 -14.37 -7.09
N GLY A 113 -2.57 -13.82 -6.96
CA GLY A 113 -3.82 -14.47 -7.37
C GLY A 113 -4.65 -15.02 -6.21
N ALA A 114 -4.09 -15.09 -5.00
CA ALA A 114 -4.79 -15.53 -3.79
C ALA A 114 -4.52 -14.63 -2.58
N THR A 115 -3.26 -14.23 -2.37
CA THR A 115 -2.80 -13.42 -1.24
C THR A 115 -1.82 -12.35 -1.67
N TRP A 116 -1.62 -11.35 -0.82
CA TRP A 116 -0.61 -10.33 -1.00
C TRP A 116 0.73 -10.81 -0.44
N VAL A 117 1.64 -11.20 -1.31
CA VAL A 117 2.95 -11.75 -0.95
C VAL A 117 3.94 -10.61 -0.78
N GLU A 118 4.67 -10.62 0.33
CA GLU A 118 5.67 -9.60 0.59
C GLU A 118 6.85 -9.67 -0.38
N THR A 119 7.25 -8.51 -0.90
CA THR A 119 8.37 -8.37 -1.85
C THR A 119 9.55 -7.58 -1.28
N GLY A 120 9.34 -6.80 -0.22
CA GLY A 120 10.40 -6.03 0.41
C GLY A 120 9.91 -5.20 1.59
N ARG A 121 10.86 -4.83 2.47
CA ARG A 121 10.63 -3.95 3.61
C ARG A 121 11.87 -3.12 3.92
N THR A 122 11.66 -1.92 4.45
CA THR A 122 12.73 -1.03 4.92
C THR A 122 12.31 -0.35 6.22
N VAL A 123 13.28 -0.16 7.13
CA VAL A 123 13.14 0.70 8.30
C VAL A 123 14.26 1.73 8.24
N THR A 124 13.93 3.01 8.39
CA THR A 124 14.96 4.04 8.57
C THR A 124 15.49 3.95 9.99
N VAL A 125 16.81 3.75 10.11
CA VAL A 125 17.54 3.75 11.38
C VAL A 125 17.87 5.16 11.85
#